data_AF-A0A4Q7DZ69-F1
#
_entry.id   AF-A0A4Q7DZ69-F1
#
_cell.length_a   1.000
_cell.length_b   1.000
_cell.length_c   1.000
_cell.angle_alpha   90.00
_cell.angle_beta   90.00
_cell.angle_gamma   90.00
#
_symmetry.space_group_name_H-M   'P 1'
#
loop_
_entity.id
_entity.type
_entity.pdbx_description
1 polymer ?
#
loop_
_entity_poly.entity_id
_entity_poly.type
_entity_poly.pdbx_seq_one_letter_code
_entity_poly.pdbx_strand_id
1 'polypeptide(L)' 'LIGLCFERHIDMLVGMLGILKAGCAYVPLDPTYPASRRDYMMADTGMSQVITQSGLAGLFADLDVTRIVLDDETT' A
#
# COMPACT_ATOMS: atom_id res chain seq x y z
N LEU A 1 2.64 -3.67 -10.63
CA LEU A 1 2.33 -2.42 -9.91
C LEU A 1 2.20 -2.75 -8.44
N ILE A 2 2.60 -1.86 -7.53
CA ILE A 2 2.52 -2.05 -6.08
C ILE A 2 1.68 -0.92 -5.48
N GLY A 3 0.68 -1.22 -4.67
CA GLY A 3 -0.08 -0.18 -3.96
C GLY A 3 0.79 0.47 -2.87
N LEU A 4 0.73 1.78 -2.75
CA LEU A 4 1.37 2.53 -1.66
C LEU A 4 0.30 3.30 -0.89
N CYS A 5 -0.01 2.88 0.33
CA CYS A 5 -1.06 3.46 1.17
C CYS A 5 -0.49 3.96 2.49
N PHE A 6 -0.32 5.28 2.63
CA PHE A 6 0.29 5.90 3.79
C PHE A 6 -0.41 7.21 4.12
N GLU A 7 -0.34 7.60 5.39
CA GLU A 7 -0.49 9.01 5.75
C GLU A 7 0.78 9.78 5.36
N ARG A 8 0.72 11.12 5.38
CA ARG A 8 1.88 11.94 5.07
C ARG A 8 2.96 11.77 6.15
N HIS A 9 3.89 10.85 5.93
CA HIS A 9 4.99 10.51 6.85
C HIS A 9 6.26 10.17 6.07
N ILE A 10 7.43 10.12 6.75
CA ILE A 10 8.71 9.80 6.10
C ILE A 10 8.72 8.37 5.52
N ASP A 11 8.02 7.43 6.17
CA ASP A 11 7.95 6.03 5.73
C ASP A 11 7.26 5.88 4.38
N MET A 12 6.40 6.83 3.98
CA MET A 12 5.86 6.88 2.63
C MET A 12 6.97 7.03 1.58
N LEU A 13 7.98 7.88 1.86
CA LEU A 13 9.13 8.04 0.97
C LEU A 13 10.01 6.79 0.99
N VAL A 14 10.17 6.15 2.14
CA VAL A 14 10.92 4.88 2.26
C VAL A 14 10.24 3.79 1.42
N GLY A 15 8.92 3.62 1.54
CA GLY A 15 8.14 2.68 0.76
C GLY A 15 8.21 2.97 -0.73
N MET A 16 8.04 4.24 -1.12
CA MET A 16 8.18 4.67 -2.52
C MET A 16 9.55 4.30 -3.09
N LEU A 17 10.63 4.66 -2.39
CA LEU A 17 12.00 4.38 -2.84
C LEU A 17 12.30 2.88 -2.82
N GLY A 18 11.77 2.13 -1.86
CA GLY A 18 11.88 0.67 -1.81
C GLY A 18 11.27 0.00 -3.03
N ILE A 19 10.05 0.42 -3.43
CA ILE A 19 9.37 -0.08 -4.64
C ILE A 19 10.22 0.22 -5.89
N LEU A 20 10.69 1.46 -6.03
CA LEU A 20 11.50 1.87 -7.18
C LEU A 20 12.85 1.14 -7.23
N LYS A 21 13.50 0.93 -6.08
CA LYS A 21 14.75 0.17 -5.99
C LYS A 21 14.58 -1.31 -6.33
N ALA A 22 13.40 -1.89 -6.08
CA ALA A 22 13.07 -3.25 -6.49
C ALA A 22 12.76 -3.37 -8.00
N GLY A 23 12.82 -2.28 -8.77
CA GLY A 23 12.49 -2.26 -10.19
C GLY A 23 10.99 -2.23 -10.48
N CYS A 24 10.17 -1.94 -9.47
CA CYS A 24 8.72 -1.88 -9.56
C CYS A 24 8.23 -0.42 -9.67
N ALA A 25 6.99 -0.26 -10.11
CA ALA A 25 6.26 1.02 -10.06
C ALA A 25 5.15 0.96 -9.01
N TYR A 26 4.88 2.10 -8.37
CA TYR A 26 3.87 2.22 -7.34
C TYR A 26 2.60 2.92 -7.85
N VAL A 27 1.47 2.61 -7.20
CA VAL A 27 0.18 3.27 -7.37
C VAL A 27 -0.19 3.90 -6.03
N PRO A 28 -0.32 5.23 -5.95
CA PRO A 28 -0.71 5.87 -4.70
C PRO A 28 -2.16 5.54 -4.37
N LEU A 29 -2.39 5.05 -3.15
CA LEU A 29 -3.70 4.80 -2.57
C LEU A 29 -3.91 5.78 -1.41
N ASP A 30 -4.94 6.61 -1.51
CA ASP A 30 -5.30 7.54 -0.45
C ASP A 30 -6.18 6.80 0.59
N PRO A 31 -5.78 6.73 1.86
CA PRO A 31 -6.56 6.06 2.90
C PRO A 31 -7.91 6.73 3.19
N THR A 32 -8.09 7.99 2.77
CA THR A 32 -9.36 8.72 2.92
C THR A 32 -10.39 8.34 1.87
N TYR A 33 -10.00 7.60 0.83
CA TYR A 33 -10.93 7.15 -0.19
C TYR A 33 -11.86 6.05 0.35
N PRO A 34 -13.13 6.04 -0.08
CA PRO A 34 -14.04 4.96 0.28
C PRO A 34 -13.50 3.62 -0.23
N ALA A 35 -13.81 2.54 0.51
CA ALA A 35 -13.34 1.19 0.18
C ALA A 35 -13.60 0.81 -1.28
N SER A 36 -14.80 1.09 -1.80
CA SER A 36 -15.17 0.80 -3.19
C SER A 36 -14.23 1.42 -4.23
N ARG A 37 -13.70 2.62 -3.98
CA ARG A 37 -12.75 3.28 -4.89
C ARG A 37 -11.39 2.61 -4.86
N ARG A 38 -10.94 2.21 -3.69
CA ARG A 38 -9.67 1.49 -3.51
C ARG A 38 -9.75 0.10 -4.14
N ASP A 39 -10.85 -0.62 -3.92
CA ASP A 39 -11.08 -1.95 -4.49
C ASP A 39 -11.12 -1.88 -6.02
N TYR A 40 -11.78 -0.86 -6.58
CA TYR A 40 -11.76 -0.57 -8.01
C TYR A 40 -10.32 -0.37 -8.52
N MET A 41 -9.52 0.47 -7.86
CA MET A 41 -8.13 0.73 -8.28
C MET A 41 -7.27 -0.54 -8.21
N MET A 42 -7.46 -1.38 -7.19
CA MET A 42 -6.73 -2.65 -7.09
C MET A 42 -7.13 -3.63 -8.21
N ALA A 43 -8.43 -3.74 -8.52
CA ALA A 43 -8.93 -4.59 -9.59
C ALA A 43 -8.49 -4.10 -10.98
N ASP A 44 -8.60 -2.79 -11.25
CA ASP A 44 -8.24 -2.18 -12.53
C ASP A 44 -6.74 -2.30 -12.83
N THR A 45 -5.89 -2.15 -11.81
CA THR A 45 -4.44 -2.27 -11.95
C THR A 45 -3.93 -3.71 -11.86
N GLY A 46 -4.78 -4.66 -11.43
CA GLY A 46 -4.42 -6.05 -11.19
C GLY A 46 -3.34 -6.24 -10.12
N MET A 47 -3.14 -5.28 -9.22
CA MET A 47 -2.09 -5.34 -8.21
C MET A 47 -2.52 -6.17 -7.00
N SER A 48 -1.67 -7.14 -6.62
CA SER A 48 -1.91 -8.08 -5.52
C SER A 48 -1.08 -7.78 -4.26
N GLN A 49 -0.33 -6.67 -4.26
CA GLN A 49 0.55 -6.29 -3.16
C GLN A 49 0.36 -4.81 -2.80
N VAL A 50 0.42 -4.53 -1.50
CA VAL A 50 0.35 -3.17 -0.96
C VAL A 50 1.40 -2.98 0.13
N ILE A 51 2.12 -1.87 0.07
CA ILE A 51 2.97 -1.39 1.16
C ILE A 51 2.20 -0.33 1.95
N THR A 52 2.13 -0.49 3.26
CA THR A 52 1.32 0.34 4.16
C THR A 52 1.99 0.51 5.54
N GLN A 53 1.38 1.33 6.39
CA GLN A 53 1.67 1.42 7.83
C GLN A 53 0.64 0.64 8.66
N SER A 54 1.00 0.30 9.89
CA SER A 54 0.26 -0.58 10.81
C SER A 54 -1.15 -0.07 11.07
N GLY A 55 -1.28 1.25 11.29
CA GLY A 55 -2.57 1.92 11.50
C GLY A 55 -3.54 1.84 10.30
N LEU A 56 -3.03 1.57 9.10
CA LEU A 56 -3.83 1.47 7.86
C LEU A 56 -3.97 0.02 7.36
N ALA A 57 -3.27 -0.94 7.94
CA ALA A 57 -3.29 -2.34 7.50
C ALA A 57 -4.69 -2.97 7.55
N GLY A 58 -5.56 -2.47 8.43
CA GLY A 58 -6.96 -2.87 8.55
C GLY A 58 -7.82 -2.53 7.32
N LEU A 59 -7.45 -1.51 6.54
CA LEU A 59 -8.18 -1.16 5.31
C LEU A 59 -8.18 -2.33 4.31
N PHE A 60 -7.14 -3.16 4.35
CA PHE A 60 -6.92 -4.26 3.40
C PHE A 60 -7.23 -5.64 4.01
N ALA A 61 -7.90 -5.70 5.17
CA ALA A 61 -8.17 -6.98 5.85
C ALA A 61 -9.11 -7.90 5.05
N ASP A 62 -10.07 -7.32 4.33
CA ASP A 62 -11.07 -8.07 3.54
C ASP A 62 -10.65 -8.33 2.10
N LEU A 63 -9.41 -7.98 1.73
CA LEU A 63 -8.88 -8.16 0.38
C LEU A 63 -7.83 -9.26 0.36
N ASP A 64 -7.85 -10.10 -0.68
CA ASP A 64 -6.82 -11.11 -0.93
C ASP A 64 -5.56 -10.48 -1.51
N VAL A 65 -4.85 -9.71 -0.68
CA VAL A 65 -3.68 -8.91 -1.07
C VAL A 65 -2.56 -9.12 -0.07
N THR A 66 -1.32 -9.23 -0.57
CA THR A 66 -0.14 -9.30 0.29
C THR A 66 0.15 -7.91 0.85
N ARG A 67 0.12 -7.79 2.18
CA ARG A 67 0.35 -6.54 2.90
C ARG A 67 1.78 -6.53 3.45
N ILE A 68 2.55 -5.51 3.09
CA ILE A 68 3.88 -5.25 3.63
C ILE A 68 3.76 -4.02 4.53
N VAL A 69 4.00 -4.18 5.83
CA VAL A 69 3.87 -3.12 6.82
C VAL A 69 5.26 -2.61 7.18
N LEU A 70 5.54 -1.31 6.98
CA LEU A 70 6.91 -0.77 7.13
C LEU A 70 7.27 -0.38 8.56
N ASP A 71 6.30 -0.03 9.38
CA ASP A 71 6.45 0.40 10.78
C ASP A 71 6.21 -0.74 11.77
N ASP A 72 6.13 -1.98 11.29
CA ASP A 72 6.08 -3.16 12.13
C ASP A 72 7.50 -3.47 12.64
N GLU A 73 7.77 -3.21 13.92
CA GLU A 73 9.06 -3.46 14.58
C GLU A 73 9.39 -4.96 14.76
N THR A 74 8.71 -5.85 14.02
CA THR A 74 8.95 -7.29 14.07
C THR A 74 9.94 -7.72 12.99
N THR A 75 11.23 -7.38 13.17
CA THR A 75 12.35 -8.10 12.53
C THR A 75 12.85 -9.20 13.45
#